data_AF-A0A6A6DHY4-F1
#
_entry.id   AF-A0A6A6DHY4-F1
#
_cell.length_a   1.000
_cell.length_b   1.000
_cell.length_c   1.000
_cell.angle_alpha   90.00
_cell.angle_beta   90.00
_cell.angle_gamma   90.00
#
_symmetry.space_group_name_H-M   'P 1'
#
loop_
_entity.id
_entity.type
_entity.pdbx_description
1 polymer ?
#
loop_
_entity_poly.entity_id
_entity_poly.type
_entity_poly.pdbx_seq_one_letter_code
_entity_poly.pdbx_strand_id
1 'polypeptide(L)' 'IKFKDAVGRKFSFPWHLCKTWKGMEELIKQAFLHVDVIGPHVHEGHYDLVGPDGEIILPQVWETMVQP' A
#
# COMPACT_ATOMS: atom_id res chain seq x y z
N ILE A 1 -8.43 -2.86 5.99
CA ILE A 1 -7.01 -3.29 5.87
C ILE A 1 -6.13 -2.58 6.89
N LYS A 2 -5.23 -3.31 7.55
CA LYS A 2 -4.15 -2.74 8.37
C LYS A 2 -2.91 -2.62 7.51
N PHE A 3 -2.41 -1.41 7.31
CA PHE A 3 -1.25 -1.13 6.49
C PHE A 3 -0.12 -0.60 7.37
N LYS A 4 1.09 -1.12 7.19
CA LYS A 4 2.31 -0.60 7.81
C LYS A 4 3.24 -0.17 6.68
N ASP A 5 3.73 1.05 6.75
CA ASP A 5 4.66 1.57 5.76
C ASP A 5 6.13 1.29 6.11
N ALA A 6 7.04 1.67 5.20
CA ALA A 6 8.47 1.48 5.35
C ALA A 6 9.10 2.27 6.52
N VAL A 7 8.43 3.31 7.02
CA VAL A 7 8.88 4.14 8.16
C VAL A 7 8.21 3.74 9.47
N GLY A 8 7.40 2.68 9.47
CA GLY A 8 6.80 2.08 10.66
C GLY A 8 5.46 2.69 11.11
N ARG A 9 4.89 3.63 10.35
CA ARG A 9 3.56 4.19 10.62
C ARG A 9 2.50 3.14 10.30
N LYS A 10 1.42 3.14 11.08
CA LYS A 10 0.31 2.19 10.94
C LYS A 10 -0.95 2.93 10.53
N PHE A 11 -1.60 2.44 9.48
CA PHE A 11 -2.84 2.98 8.94
C PHE A 11 -3.94 1.92 8.99
N SER A 12 -5.18 2.38 9.10
CA SER A 12 -6.37 1.54 8.92
C SER A 12 -7.15 2.07 7.75
N PHE A 13 -7.09 1.36 6.63
CA PHE A 13 -7.81 1.76 5.42
C PHE A 13 -9.19 1.11 5.37
N PRO A 14 -10.26 1.89 5.09
CA PRO A 14 -11.59 1.36 4.84
C PRO A 14 -11.59 0.41 3.64
N TRP A 15 -12.21 -0.76 3.79
CA TRP A 15 -12.23 -1.81 2.76
C TRP A 15 -12.66 -1.28 1.38
N HIS A 16 -13.73 -0.51 1.32
CA HIS A 16 -14.26 0.02 0.06
C HIS A 16 -13.28 0.94 -0.70
N LEU A 17 -12.28 1.51 -0.02
CA LEU A 17 -11.24 2.35 -0.63
C LEU A 17 -9.99 1.58 -1.06
N CYS A 18 -9.76 0.39 -0.52
CA CYS A 18 -8.54 -0.40 -0.77
C CYS A 18 -8.80 -1.79 -1.38
N LYS A 19 -10.06 -2.14 -1.66
CA LYS A 19 -10.41 -3.43 -2.30
C LYS A 19 -9.95 -3.59 -3.75
N THR A 20 -9.44 -2.53 -4.39
CA THR A 20 -8.83 -2.57 -5.72
C THR A 20 -7.40 -2.06 -5.64
N TRP A 21 -6.54 -2.50 -6.56
CA TRP A 21 -5.15 -2.05 -6.59
C TRP A 21 -5.06 -0.53 -6.70
N LYS A 22 -5.81 0.05 -7.64
CA LYS A 22 -5.87 1.50 -7.83
C LYS A 22 -6.24 2.25 -6.55
N GLY A 23 -7.22 1.75 -5.80
CA GLY A 23 -7.63 2.38 -4.54
C GLY A 23 -6.54 2.28 -3.47
N MET A 24 -5.91 1.10 -3.35
CA MET A 24 -4.78 0.90 -2.45
C MET A 24 -3.58 1.79 -2.82
N GLU A 25 -3.23 1.89 -4.10
CA GLU A 25 -2.14 2.70 -4.62
C GLU A 25 -2.33 4.19 -4.29
N GLU A 26 -3.53 4.73 -4.47
CA GLU A 26 -3.85 6.11 -4.09
C GLU A 26 -3.69 6.37 -2.59
N LEU A 27 -4.13 5.42 -1.75
CA LEU A 27 -3.95 5.51 -0.30
C LEU A 27 -2.47 5.44 0.11
N ILE A 28 -1.68 4.61 -0.57
CA ILE A 28 -0.22 4.55 -0.38
C ILE A 28 0.39 5.90 -0.75
N LYS A 29 0.11 6.45 -1.94
CA LYS A 29 0.61 7.77 -2.36
C LYS A 29 0.26 8.85 -1.33
N GLN A 30 -0.98 8.89 -0.84
CA GLN A 30 -1.40 9.83 0.19
C GLN A 30 -0.63 9.66 1.52
N ALA A 31 -0.35 8.42 1.94
CA ALA A 31 0.44 8.17 3.14
C ALA A 31 1.88 8.72 3.03
N PHE A 32 2.41 8.84 1.81
CA PHE A 32 3.78 9.27 1.55
C PHE A 32 3.93 10.72 1.07
N LEU A 33 2.84 11.50 0.98
CA LEU A 33 2.84 12.88 0.48
C LEU A 33 3.82 13.82 1.22
N HIS A 34 4.06 13.58 2.50
CA HIS A 34 4.93 14.40 3.36
C HIS A 34 6.17 13.63 3.86
N VAL A 35 6.62 12.63 3.12
CA VAL A 35 7.82 11.86 3.47
C VAL A 35 8.92 12.20 2.47
N ASP A 36 9.78 13.16 2.84
CA ASP A 36 10.69 13.84 1.90
C ASP A 36 11.63 12.91 1.13
N VAL A 37 12.20 11.89 1.78
CA VAL A 37 13.27 11.07 1.17
C VAL A 37 12.71 9.97 0.26
N ILE A 38 11.65 9.28 0.68
CA ILE A 38 11.13 8.09 -0.01
C ILE A 38 9.79 8.34 -0.72
N GLY A 39 9.13 9.47 -0.43
CA GLY A 39 7.87 9.85 -1.05
C GLY A 39 7.92 9.84 -2.57
N PRO A 40 8.89 10.53 -3.23
CA PRO A 40 9.01 10.55 -4.69
C PRO A 40 9.06 9.15 -5.30
N HIS A 41 9.86 8.25 -4.72
CA HIS A 41 9.97 6.86 -5.18
C HIS A 41 8.65 6.09 -5.02
N VAL A 42 7.92 6.31 -3.93
CA VAL A 42 6.60 5.71 -3.74
C VAL A 42 5.59 6.24 -4.77
N HIS A 43 5.62 7.54 -5.08
CA HIS A 43 4.76 8.12 -6.11
C HIS A 43 5.05 7.57 -7.51
N GLU A 44 6.29 7.19 -7.78
CA GLU A 44 6.74 6.52 -9.01
C GLU A 44 6.43 5.02 -9.05
N GLY A 45 5.95 4.43 -7.95
CA GLY A 45 5.66 2.99 -7.88
C GLY A 45 6.88 2.10 -7.54
N HIS A 46 7.98 2.69 -7.06
CA HIS A 46 9.20 1.97 -6.70
C HIS A 46 9.11 1.35 -5.30
N TYR A 47 8.18 0.41 -5.11
CA TYR A 47 7.99 -0.33 -3.86
C TYR A 47 7.33 -1.69 -4.11
N ASP A 48 7.56 -2.61 -3.17
CA ASP A 48 6.83 -3.88 -3.09
C ASP A 48 5.79 -3.80 -1.96
N LEU A 49 4.62 -4.40 -2.18
CA LEU A 49 3.72 -4.74 -1.08
C LEU A 49 4.11 -6.09 -0.52
N VAL A 50 4.19 -6.17 0.80
CA VAL A 50 4.54 -7.39 1.53
C VAL A 50 3.34 -7.83 2.34
N GLY A 51 2.94 -9.08 2.16
CA GLY A 51 1.85 -9.71 2.90
C GLY A 51 2.22 -10.05 4.33
N PRO A 52 1.25 -10.51 5.14
CA PRO A 52 1.47 -10.87 6.54
C PRO A 52 2.54 -11.96 6.74
N ASP A 53 2.72 -12.85 5.76
CA ASP A 53 3.66 -13.97 5.82
C ASP A 53 5.03 -13.62 5.19
N GLY A 54 5.21 -12.37 4.72
CA GLY A 54 6.45 -11.88 4.14
C GLY A 54 6.58 -12.06 2.63
N GLU A 55 5.54 -12.55 1.97
CA GLU A 55 5.45 -12.71 0.52
C GLU A 55 5.23 -11.37 -0.19
N ILE A 56 5.80 -11.23 -1.39
CA ILE A 56 5.56 -10.04 -2.24
C ILE A 56 4.21 -10.19 -2.93
N ILE A 57 3.36 -9.17 -2.78
CA ILE A 57 2.05 -9.06 -3.41
C ILE A 57 2.19 -8.21 -4.67
N LEU A 58 1.95 -8.82 -5.83
CA LEU A 58 1.97 -8.09 -7.10
C LEU A 58 0.66 -7.30 -7.30
N PRO A 59 0.71 -6.10 -7.91
CA PRO A 59 -0.47 -5.30 -8.22
C PRO A 59 -1.58 -6.06 -8.96
N GLN A 60 -1.20 -6.92 -9.90
CA GLN A 60 -2.12 -7.64 -10.81
C GLN A 60 -3.00 -8.69 -10.10
N VAL A 61 -2.61 -9.11 -8.91
CA VAL A 61 -3.28 -10.16 -8.12
C VAL A 61 -3.77 -9.60 -6.79
N TRP A 62 -3.75 -8.27 -6.61
CA TRP A 62 -4.22 -7.61 -5.40
C TRP A 62 -5.66 -7.99 -5.07
N GLU A 63 -6.59 -7.87 -6.02
CA GLU A 63 -8.01 -8.15 -5.79
C GLU A 63 -8.29 -9.62 -5.41
N THR A 64 -7.40 -10.55 -5.72
CA THR A 64 -7.57 -11.98 -5.39
C THR A 64 -7.03 -12.34 -4.01
N MET A 65 -6.03 -11.59 -3.52
CA MET A 65 -5.41 -11.81 -2.22
C MET A 65 -6.06 -11.01 -1.10
N VAL A 66 -6.59 -9.84 -1.41
CA VAL A 66 -7.08 -8.90 -0.41
C VAL A 66 -8.48 -9.30 0.09
N GLN A 67 -8.70 -9.19 1.40
CA GLN A 67 -9.97 -9.53 2.05
C GLN A 67 -10.39 -8.45 3.07
N PRO A 68 -11.70 -8.31 3.38
CA PRO A 68 -12.21 -7.32 4.32
C PRO A 68 -11.56 -7.33 5.71
#